data_AF-A0A8J6Z4Y2-F1
#
_entry.id   AF-A0A8J6Z4Y2-F1
#
_cell.length_a   1.000
_cell.length_b   1.000
_cell.length_c   1.000
_cell.angle_alpha   90.00
_cell.angle_beta   90.00
_cell.angle_gamma   90.00
#
_symmetry.space_group_name_H-M   'P 1'
#
loop_
_entity.id
_entity.type
_entity.pdbx_description
1 polymer ?
#
loop_
_entity_poly.entity_id
_entity_poly.type
_entity_poly.pdbx_seq_one_letter_code
_entity_poly.pdbx_strand_id
1 'polypeptide(L)'
;MTFTQVAELYRSVGKTKKCTFIFCADHGVAAENVSAYPQATTADMVRNYLVDAGAAANVFAKFAYSELYIVDVGVDADLSNLEAYGLVNRKISRGTKNITQGPAMTVDDAMKSVRIGKKLAEEAIAAGCNCFLLGEMGIANTTVAAAITAAYFGRKPEDVTGRGTNIDDETFRRKVEVVRRAIAVNKPDSNSMLDVLTKVGGYEFGAMAGVIIAAYHHNCVVVLDGFNTAVAALVAEEILPESVECLIASHVGREIGHREILNYLELQPMFNLDLALGEAVGSSIAARILDNLVYIFVCSPDDDYDGEILEEDNALELFKKQLGLEGVEGLDTIDDVRELLGDDIQIEEIPIDFHVSEHRMERVEVPFSTNKMNIPRSYPMNVRVMGEDPEGIIAATDRTFNFYLRTMPRLHDRPMNNCREILDNLTKPRGSLGHLEEIAIQVAGISNEDRPTNKLRHAALAFTNFENCPSIIDPEHYDPKAKNARRDLSMDFSATVRTFGMKVFLGIVNPEENLNVAFNFGRNLAEEVTFDTPIIALTDLSHLLIDKLADKFAAALLNSKGELKRDPEE
;
A
#
# COMPACT_ATOMS: atom_id res chain seq x y z
N MET A 1 -14.55 1.39 8.87
CA MET A 1 -13.55 1.81 9.88
C MET A 1 -13.08 3.23 9.58
N THR A 2 -12.92 4.09 10.58
CA THR A 2 -12.34 5.45 10.41
C THR A 2 -10.83 5.41 10.59
N PHE A 3 -10.09 6.32 9.94
CA PHE A 3 -8.63 6.42 10.05
C PHE A 3 -8.13 6.46 11.50
N THR A 4 -8.89 7.11 12.38
CA THR A 4 -8.64 7.20 13.82
C THR A 4 -8.61 5.83 14.51
N GLN A 5 -9.53 4.92 14.18
CA GLN A 5 -9.58 3.57 14.76
C GLN A 5 -8.37 2.74 14.35
N VAL A 6 -7.91 2.87 13.09
CA VAL A 6 -6.70 2.20 12.60
C VAL A 6 -5.47 2.75 13.34
N ALA A 7 -5.37 4.06 13.53
CA ALA A 7 -4.26 4.68 14.23
C ALA A 7 -4.22 4.32 15.72
N GLU A 8 -5.38 4.19 16.39
CA GLU A 8 -5.48 3.71 17.77
C GLU A 8 -5.03 2.25 17.90
N LEU A 9 -5.49 1.37 17.00
CA LEU A 9 -5.07 -0.02 16.95
C LEU A 9 -3.54 -0.14 16.72
N TYR A 10 -2.97 0.73 15.89
CA TYR A 10 -1.52 0.77 15.63
C TYR A 10 -0.72 1.36 16.80
N ARG A 11 -1.22 2.41 17.47
CA ARG A 11 -0.55 3.05 18.62
C ARG A 11 -0.43 2.09 19.81
N SER A 12 -1.43 1.24 20.05
CA SER A 12 -1.43 0.35 21.22
C SER A 12 -0.38 -0.78 21.18
N VAL A 13 0.25 -1.06 20.03
CA VAL A 13 0.97 -2.34 19.83
C VAL A 13 2.49 -2.20 19.65
N GLY A 14 3.05 -0.99 19.60
CA GLY A 14 4.47 -0.83 19.29
C GLY A 14 4.83 -1.41 17.91
N LYS A 15 6.12 -1.67 17.63
CA LYS A 15 6.65 -2.08 16.30
C LYS A 15 5.69 -3.02 15.54
N THR A 16 5.28 -2.63 14.33
CA THR A 16 4.40 -3.44 13.48
C THR A 16 5.14 -4.67 12.97
N LYS A 17 4.81 -5.86 13.49
CA LYS A 17 5.28 -7.11 12.91
C LYS A 17 4.22 -7.62 11.96
N LYS A 18 4.58 -7.68 10.67
CA LYS A 18 3.69 -8.06 9.58
C LYS A 18 3.93 -9.51 9.19
N CYS A 19 2.85 -10.25 8.94
CA CYS A 19 2.91 -11.60 8.40
C CYS A 19 2.06 -11.70 7.13
N THR A 20 2.66 -12.21 6.06
CA THR A 20 2.01 -12.47 4.77
C THR A 20 1.72 -13.96 4.71
N PHE A 21 0.46 -14.33 4.54
CA PHE A 21 0.08 -15.71 4.32
C PHE A 21 -0.35 -15.90 2.87
N ILE A 22 0.29 -16.84 2.16
CA ILE A 22 -0.15 -17.31 0.86
C ILE A 22 -0.76 -18.69 1.04
N PHE A 23 -2.10 -18.76 1.01
CA PHE A 23 -2.81 -20.03 1.11
C PHE A 23 -2.95 -20.68 -0.26
N CYS A 24 -2.41 -21.89 -0.39
CA CYS A 24 -2.30 -22.62 -1.64
C CYS A 24 -3.27 -23.80 -1.68
N ALA A 25 -4.11 -23.86 -2.70
CA ALA A 25 -5.03 -24.97 -2.94
C ALA A 25 -5.35 -25.14 -4.43
N ASP A 26 -5.67 -26.37 -4.82
CA ASP A 26 -6.15 -26.66 -6.17
C ASP A 26 -7.66 -26.86 -6.23
N HIS A 27 -8.24 -26.52 -7.38
CA HIS A 27 -9.67 -26.65 -7.60
C HIS A 27 -9.99 -27.68 -8.68
N GLY A 28 -10.83 -28.67 -8.37
CA GLY A 28 -11.24 -29.69 -9.34
C GLY A 28 -11.93 -29.12 -10.59
N VAL A 29 -12.45 -27.88 -10.52
CA VAL A 29 -13.02 -27.16 -11.66
C VAL A 29 -11.98 -26.75 -12.72
N ALA A 30 -10.68 -26.79 -12.38
CA ALA A 30 -9.61 -26.57 -13.36
C ALA A 30 -9.70 -27.55 -14.54
N ALA A 31 -10.26 -28.75 -14.34
CA ALA A 31 -10.53 -29.73 -15.40
C ALA A 31 -11.47 -29.22 -16.51
N GLU A 32 -12.23 -28.15 -16.25
CA GLU A 32 -13.13 -27.51 -17.23
C GLU A 32 -12.41 -26.50 -18.14
N ASN A 33 -11.08 -26.37 -18.07
CA ASN A 33 -10.26 -25.48 -18.90
C ASN A 33 -10.72 -24.01 -18.82
N VAL A 34 -10.86 -23.52 -17.59
CA VAL A 34 -11.27 -22.14 -17.25
C VAL A 34 -10.09 -21.22 -16.92
N SER A 35 -8.86 -21.70 -17.07
CA SER A 35 -7.61 -20.99 -16.81
C SER A 35 -6.67 -21.12 -18.01
N ALA A 36 -5.84 -20.10 -18.23
CA ALA A 36 -4.76 -20.14 -19.21
C ALA A 36 -3.60 -21.08 -18.81
N TYR A 37 -3.51 -21.44 -17.52
CA TYR A 37 -2.44 -22.26 -16.97
C TYR A 37 -2.94 -23.64 -16.55
N PRO A 38 -2.11 -24.69 -16.71
CA PRO A 38 -2.43 -26.03 -16.23
C PRO A 38 -2.49 -26.07 -14.70
N GLN A 39 -3.31 -26.96 -14.14
CA GLN A 39 -3.49 -27.07 -12.69
C GLN A 39 -2.17 -27.32 -11.92
N ALA A 40 -1.23 -28.06 -12.52
CA ALA A 40 0.09 -28.32 -11.91
C ALA A 40 0.90 -27.05 -11.60
N THR A 41 0.60 -25.92 -12.25
CA THR A 41 1.24 -24.63 -11.99
C THR A 41 1.09 -24.17 -10.54
N THR A 42 0.03 -24.56 -9.82
CA THR A 42 -0.09 -24.29 -8.38
C THR A 42 1.11 -24.84 -7.60
N ALA A 43 1.48 -26.10 -7.84
CA ALA A 43 2.62 -26.74 -7.18
C ALA A 43 3.96 -26.13 -7.60
N ASP A 44 4.09 -25.71 -8.86
CA ASP A 44 5.30 -25.02 -9.35
C ASP A 44 5.49 -23.67 -8.67
N MET A 45 4.41 -22.91 -8.49
CA MET A 45 4.46 -21.64 -7.75
C MET A 45 4.78 -21.85 -6.28
N VAL A 46 4.24 -22.89 -5.63
CA VAL A 46 4.66 -23.22 -4.25
C VAL A 46 6.16 -23.45 -4.16
N ARG A 47 6.76 -24.16 -5.11
CA ARG A 47 8.23 -24.32 -5.16
C ARG A 47 8.95 -23.00 -5.36
N ASN A 48 8.44 -22.13 -6.23
CA ASN A 48 9.02 -20.81 -6.47
C ASN A 48 8.97 -19.94 -5.20
N TYR A 49 7.87 -19.96 -4.44
CA TYR A 49 7.75 -19.18 -3.22
C TYR A 49 8.74 -19.59 -2.13
N LEU A 50 9.23 -20.84 -2.14
CA LEU A 50 10.22 -21.33 -1.17
C LEU A 50 11.66 -21.02 -1.58
N VAL A 51 11.86 -20.37 -2.73
CA VAL A 51 13.16 -19.83 -3.16
C VAL A 51 13.18 -18.33 -2.90
N ASP A 52 14.29 -17.81 -2.38
CA ASP A 52 14.42 -16.36 -2.15
C ASP A 52 14.22 -15.57 -3.46
N ALA A 53 13.35 -14.56 -3.40
CA ALA A 53 12.87 -13.79 -4.56
C ALA A 53 12.36 -14.64 -5.75
N GLY A 54 11.87 -15.87 -5.52
CA GLY A 54 11.46 -16.79 -6.59
C GLY A 54 10.15 -16.42 -7.30
N ALA A 55 9.29 -15.63 -6.66
CA ALA A 55 8.06 -15.10 -7.25
C ALA A 55 7.73 -13.69 -6.73
N ALA A 56 6.65 -13.11 -7.28
CA ALA A 56 6.20 -11.76 -6.89
C ALA A 56 5.90 -11.67 -5.39
N ALA A 57 5.20 -12.65 -4.82
CA ALA A 57 4.89 -12.71 -3.38
C ALA A 57 6.13 -12.50 -2.50
N ASN A 58 7.28 -13.13 -2.84
CA ASN A 58 8.53 -12.98 -2.09
C ASN A 58 9.04 -11.54 -2.11
N VAL A 59 9.06 -10.94 -3.29
CA VAL A 59 9.53 -9.56 -3.48
C VAL A 59 8.62 -8.57 -2.75
N PHE A 60 7.30 -8.76 -2.83
CA PHE A 60 6.32 -7.89 -2.19
C PHE A 60 6.27 -8.06 -0.66
N ALA A 61 6.38 -9.28 -0.14
CA ALA A 61 6.50 -9.51 1.30
C ALA A 61 7.78 -8.85 1.86
N LYS A 62 8.91 -8.98 1.16
CA LYS A 62 10.16 -8.28 1.52
C LYS A 62 10.00 -6.76 1.46
N PHE A 63 9.34 -6.24 0.42
CA PHE A 63 9.02 -4.81 0.30
C PHE A 63 8.15 -4.32 1.45
N ALA A 64 7.19 -5.12 1.89
CA ALA A 64 6.29 -4.83 3.01
C ALA A 64 6.92 -5.06 4.39
N TYR A 65 8.19 -5.46 4.49
CA TYR A 65 8.82 -5.88 5.75
C TYR A 65 7.99 -6.93 6.50
N SER A 66 7.42 -7.87 5.73
CA SER A 66 6.55 -8.91 6.24
C SER A 66 7.25 -10.26 6.20
N GLU A 67 7.06 -11.05 7.25
CA GLU A 67 7.42 -12.47 7.25
C GLU A 67 6.47 -13.23 6.33
N LEU A 68 6.99 -14.05 5.42
CA LEU A 68 6.20 -14.75 4.40
C LEU A 68 6.00 -16.22 4.78
N TYR A 69 4.74 -16.65 4.84
CA TYR A 69 4.34 -18.03 5.09
C TYR A 69 3.59 -18.58 3.90
N ILE A 70 4.08 -19.70 3.37
CA ILE A 70 3.43 -20.44 2.30
C ILE A 70 2.71 -21.61 2.94
N VAL A 71 1.38 -21.65 2.80
CA VAL A 71 0.52 -22.61 3.49
C VAL A 71 -0.16 -23.50 2.49
N ASP A 72 0.19 -24.78 2.47
CA ASP A 72 -0.50 -25.77 1.66
C ASP A 72 -1.74 -26.26 2.42
N VAL A 73 -2.92 -25.81 1.99
CA VAL A 73 -4.21 -26.26 2.52
C VAL A 73 -4.93 -27.23 1.59
N GLY A 74 -4.49 -27.35 0.34
CA GLY A 74 -5.11 -28.28 -0.59
C GLY A 74 -4.51 -28.41 -1.97
N VAL A 75 -3.19 -28.27 -2.15
CA VAL A 75 -2.55 -28.44 -3.47
C VAL A 75 -2.65 -29.90 -3.93
N ASP A 76 -2.96 -30.17 -5.20
CA ASP A 76 -3.02 -31.52 -5.78
C ASP A 76 -1.63 -32.06 -6.16
N ALA A 77 -0.73 -32.03 -5.18
CA ALA A 77 0.60 -32.62 -5.27
C ALA A 77 1.03 -33.11 -3.89
N ASP A 78 1.94 -34.09 -3.86
CA ASP A 78 2.69 -34.39 -2.66
C ASP A 78 3.86 -33.39 -2.57
N LEU A 79 3.80 -32.53 -1.57
CA LEU A 79 4.79 -31.48 -1.28
C LEU A 79 5.39 -31.66 0.13
N SER A 80 5.18 -32.81 0.77
CA SER A 80 5.65 -33.09 2.13
C SER A 80 7.17 -32.91 2.28
N ASN A 81 7.93 -33.21 1.23
CA ASN A 81 9.37 -33.00 1.19
C ASN A 81 9.77 -31.51 1.23
N LEU A 82 8.85 -30.58 0.99
CA LEU A 82 9.10 -29.14 1.01
C LEU A 82 8.95 -28.50 2.40
N GLU A 83 8.45 -29.24 3.40
CA GLU A 83 8.40 -28.76 4.79
C GLU A 83 9.79 -28.40 5.33
N ALA A 84 10.82 -29.15 4.92
CA ALA A 84 12.23 -28.88 5.25
C ALA A 84 12.74 -27.53 4.69
N TYR A 85 12.00 -26.91 3.77
CA TYR A 85 12.31 -25.62 3.15
C TYR A 85 11.35 -24.51 3.60
N GLY A 86 10.51 -24.76 4.61
CA GLY A 86 9.62 -23.76 5.20
C GLY A 86 8.17 -23.80 4.71
N LEU A 87 7.75 -24.82 3.95
CA LEU A 87 6.34 -25.01 3.61
C LEU A 87 5.52 -25.34 4.87
N VAL A 88 4.47 -24.58 5.14
CA VAL A 88 3.52 -24.90 6.21
C VAL A 88 2.49 -25.89 5.68
N ASN A 89 2.68 -27.18 5.96
CA ASN A 89 1.75 -28.22 5.53
C ASN A 89 0.52 -28.29 6.46
N ARG A 90 -0.65 -27.98 5.90
CA ARG A 90 -1.97 -28.10 6.54
C ARG A 90 -3.00 -28.73 5.58
N LYS A 91 -2.52 -29.55 4.64
CA LYS A 91 -3.32 -30.08 3.54
C LYS A 91 -4.56 -30.82 4.06
N ILE A 92 -5.74 -30.39 3.61
CA ILE A 92 -7.02 -31.02 3.96
C ILE A 92 -7.27 -32.22 3.03
N SER A 93 -7.12 -31.98 1.73
CA SER A 93 -7.25 -32.96 0.65
C SER A 93 -6.34 -32.54 -0.51
N ARG A 94 -6.15 -33.43 -1.49
CA ARG A 94 -5.51 -33.09 -2.76
C ARG A 94 -6.52 -32.44 -3.70
N GLY A 95 -6.57 -31.11 -3.66
CA GLY A 95 -7.57 -30.31 -4.35
C GLY A 95 -8.99 -30.48 -3.81
N THR A 96 -9.84 -29.49 -4.12
CA THR A 96 -11.29 -29.63 -3.98
C THR A 96 -11.87 -30.47 -5.12
N LYS A 97 -13.08 -31.01 -4.94
CA LYS A 97 -13.83 -31.69 -6.01
C LYS A 97 -14.28 -30.69 -7.07
N ASN A 98 -14.58 -31.19 -8.27
CA ASN A 98 -15.09 -30.35 -9.36
C ASN A 98 -16.53 -29.87 -9.05
N ILE A 99 -16.67 -28.57 -8.81
CA ILE A 99 -17.95 -27.92 -8.47
C ILE A 99 -19.03 -28.07 -9.54
N THR A 100 -18.68 -28.46 -10.76
CA THR A 100 -19.68 -28.73 -11.81
C THR A 100 -20.29 -30.13 -11.76
N GLN A 101 -19.78 -31.00 -10.89
CA GLN A 101 -20.23 -32.39 -10.73
C GLN A 101 -20.87 -32.65 -9.36
N GLY A 102 -20.70 -31.72 -8.40
CA GLY A 102 -21.16 -31.85 -7.03
C GLY A 102 -20.43 -30.85 -6.12
N PRO A 103 -20.52 -31.01 -4.79
CA PRO A 103 -19.95 -30.05 -3.85
C PRO A 103 -18.42 -30.10 -3.86
N ALA A 104 -17.79 -28.93 -3.70
CA ALA A 104 -16.33 -28.77 -3.62
C ALA A 104 -15.71 -29.63 -2.52
N MET A 105 -16.36 -29.67 -1.35
CA MET A 105 -15.85 -30.33 -0.15
C MET A 105 -16.99 -30.77 0.79
N THR A 106 -16.64 -31.38 1.91
CA THR A 106 -17.61 -31.65 3.00
C THR A 106 -17.72 -30.44 3.94
N VAL A 107 -18.81 -30.36 4.71
CA VAL A 107 -18.96 -29.31 5.74
C VAL A 107 -17.82 -29.37 6.76
N ASP A 108 -17.38 -30.58 7.14
CA ASP A 108 -16.27 -30.76 8.06
C ASP A 108 -14.96 -30.22 7.48
N ASP A 109 -14.71 -30.41 6.19
CA ASP A 109 -13.55 -29.86 5.51
C ASP A 109 -13.59 -28.32 5.45
N ALA A 110 -14.76 -27.75 5.15
CA ALA A 110 -14.97 -26.30 5.15
C ALA A 110 -14.66 -25.70 6.54
N MET A 111 -15.25 -26.27 7.59
CA MET A 111 -14.97 -25.86 8.97
C MET A 111 -13.51 -26.10 9.38
N LYS A 112 -12.88 -27.18 8.91
CA LYS A 112 -11.47 -27.47 9.15
C LYS A 112 -10.57 -26.41 8.51
N SER A 113 -10.90 -25.92 7.32
CA SER A 113 -10.13 -24.85 6.67
C SER A 113 -10.15 -23.55 7.49
N VAL A 114 -11.31 -23.15 8.01
CA VAL A 114 -11.42 -21.98 8.92
C VAL A 114 -10.60 -22.16 10.19
N ARG A 115 -10.65 -23.35 10.81
CA ARG A 115 -9.85 -23.64 12.00
C ARG A 115 -8.34 -23.60 11.73
N ILE A 116 -7.89 -24.04 10.56
CA ILE A 116 -6.47 -23.97 10.17
C ILE A 116 -6.01 -22.52 10.12
N GLY A 117 -6.75 -21.66 9.42
CA GLY A 117 -6.46 -20.23 9.33
C GLY A 117 -6.40 -19.54 10.69
N LYS A 118 -7.43 -19.77 11.51
CA LYS A 118 -7.51 -19.23 12.87
C LYS A 118 -6.29 -19.61 13.70
N LYS A 119 -5.94 -20.91 13.71
CA LYS A 119 -4.79 -21.41 14.46
C LYS A 119 -3.47 -20.80 14.01
N LEU A 120 -3.24 -20.68 12.69
CA LEU A 120 -2.00 -20.09 12.16
C LEU A 120 -1.88 -18.60 12.51
N ALA A 121 -2.99 -17.87 12.49
CA ALA A 121 -3.01 -16.48 12.92
C ALA A 121 -2.72 -16.34 14.42
N GLU A 122 -3.36 -17.15 15.27
CA GLU A 122 -3.09 -17.19 16.71
C GLU A 122 -1.62 -17.51 17.02
N GLU A 123 -1.01 -18.46 16.30
CA GLU A 123 0.41 -18.79 16.40
C GLU A 123 1.29 -17.58 16.01
N ALA A 124 0.98 -16.89 14.92
CA ALA A 124 1.71 -15.69 14.49
C ALA A 124 1.54 -14.51 15.47
N ILE A 125 0.34 -14.32 16.03
CA ILE A 125 0.05 -13.29 17.06
C ILE A 125 0.84 -13.57 18.32
N ALA A 126 0.89 -14.83 18.77
CA ALA A 126 1.72 -15.22 19.90
C ALA A 126 3.22 -14.93 19.64
N ALA A 127 3.65 -14.98 18.37
CA ALA A 127 4.98 -14.57 17.94
C ALA A 127 5.13 -13.05 17.68
N GLY A 128 4.14 -12.24 18.07
CA GLY A 128 4.14 -10.78 18.02
C GLY A 128 3.58 -10.16 16.75
N CYS A 129 3.03 -10.95 15.81
CA CYS A 129 2.35 -10.41 14.62
C CYS A 129 1.12 -9.59 15.03
N ASN A 130 0.95 -8.42 14.41
CA ASN A 130 -0.22 -7.56 14.61
C ASN A 130 -0.85 -7.06 13.30
N CYS A 131 -0.30 -7.44 12.15
CA CYS A 131 -0.81 -7.06 10.85
C CYS A 131 -0.63 -8.21 9.84
N PHE A 132 -1.73 -8.65 9.25
CA PHE A 132 -1.78 -9.76 8.32
C PHE A 132 -2.01 -9.28 6.90
N LEU A 133 -1.19 -9.78 5.97
CA LEU A 133 -1.33 -9.56 4.54
C LEU A 133 -1.81 -10.86 3.91
N LEU A 134 -3.02 -10.86 3.35
CA LEU A 134 -3.61 -12.08 2.81
C LEU A 134 -3.31 -12.20 1.31
N GLY A 135 -2.87 -13.39 0.92
CA GLY A 135 -2.74 -13.80 -0.46
C GLY A 135 -3.10 -15.27 -0.60
N GLU A 136 -3.19 -15.69 -1.85
CA GLU A 136 -3.59 -17.03 -2.20
C GLU A 136 -2.95 -17.43 -3.52
N MET A 137 -2.91 -18.74 -3.77
CA MET A 137 -2.45 -19.30 -5.03
C MET A 137 -3.24 -20.57 -5.34
N GLY A 138 -3.97 -20.55 -6.45
CA GLY A 138 -4.70 -21.73 -6.91
C GLY A 138 -5.21 -21.59 -8.33
N ILE A 139 -4.90 -22.55 -9.20
CA ILE A 139 -5.45 -22.51 -10.55
C ILE A 139 -6.97 -22.69 -10.52
N ALA A 140 -7.67 -21.79 -11.21
CA ALA A 140 -9.14 -21.67 -11.31
C ALA A 140 -9.87 -21.08 -10.08
N ASN A 141 -9.15 -20.60 -9.07
CA ASN A 141 -9.69 -19.88 -7.90
C ASN A 141 -10.66 -18.73 -8.26
N THR A 142 -10.41 -17.94 -9.31
CA THR A 142 -11.29 -16.82 -9.70
C THR A 142 -12.63 -17.29 -10.26
N THR A 143 -12.68 -18.51 -10.82
CA THR A 143 -13.95 -19.15 -11.20
C THR A 143 -14.76 -19.53 -9.95
N VAL A 144 -14.05 -20.01 -8.92
CA VAL A 144 -14.64 -20.38 -7.62
C VAL A 144 -15.13 -19.13 -6.88
N ALA A 145 -14.33 -18.06 -6.85
CA ALA A 145 -14.73 -16.76 -6.31
C ALA A 145 -15.98 -16.21 -7.03
N ALA A 146 -16.02 -16.25 -8.36
CA ALA A 146 -17.20 -15.84 -9.12
C ALA A 146 -18.44 -16.70 -8.80
N ALA A 147 -18.27 -18.01 -8.59
CA ALA A 147 -19.36 -18.90 -8.19
C ALA A 147 -19.88 -18.60 -6.78
N ILE A 148 -19.00 -18.31 -5.82
CA ILE A 148 -19.37 -17.85 -4.47
C ILE A 148 -20.15 -16.54 -4.56
N THR A 149 -19.61 -15.53 -5.25
CA THR A 149 -20.24 -14.21 -5.38
C THR A 149 -21.62 -14.30 -6.05
N ALA A 150 -21.74 -15.06 -7.14
CA ALA A 150 -23.01 -15.28 -7.82
C ALA A 150 -24.03 -16.00 -6.92
N ALA A 151 -23.61 -17.06 -6.23
CA ALA A 151 -24.47 -17.82 -5.33
C ALA A 151 -24.96 -16.99 -4.15
N TYR A 152 -24.05 -16.27 -3.50
CA TYR A 152 -24.34 -15.51 -2.28
C TYR A 152 -25.22 -14.29 -2.55
N PHE A 153 -24.94 -13.51 -3.59
CA PHE A 153 -25.73 -12.32 -3.93
C PHE A 153 -26.89 -12.57 -4.90
N GLY A 154 -27.08 -13.81 -5.35
CA GLY A 154 -28.12 -14.14 -6.35
C GLY A 154 -27.90 -13.45 -7.69
N ARG A 155 -26.63 -13.26 -8.09
CA ARG A 155 -26.27 -12.59 -9.35
C ARG A 155 -26.19 -13.56 -10.52
N LYS A 156 -26.29 -13.00 -11.73
CA LYS A 156 -26.02 -13.78 -12.93
C LYS A 156 -24.51 -14.04 -13.02
N PRO A 157 -24.09 -15.23 -13.46
CA PRO A 157 -22.68 -15.55 -13.65
C PRO A 157 -21.92 -14.52 -14.52
N GLU A 158 -22.55 -13.96 -15.54
CA GLU A 158 -21.97 -12.90 -16.40
C GLU A 158 -21.60 -11.63 -15.64
N ASP A 159 -22.35 -11.29 -14.59
CA ASP A 159 -22.22 -10.01 -13.90
C ASP A 159 -21.06 -10.02 -12.89
N VAL A 160 -20.53 -11.20 -12.54
CA VAL A 160 -19.49 -11.36 -11.50
C VAL A 160 -18.24 -12.10 -12.00
N THR A 161 -18.29 -12.71 -13.18
CA THR A 161 -17.14 -13.41 -13.77
C THR A 161 -16.28 -12.45 -14.56
N GLY A 162 -15.00 -12.31 -14.19
CA GLY A 162 -14.00 -11.59 -14.98
C GLY A 162 -13.10 -12.52 -15.81
N ARG A 163 -12.20 -11.90 -16.59
CA ARG A 163 -11.24 -12.60 -17.46
C ARG A 163 -10.02 -13.17 -16.73
N GLY A 164 -9.84 -12.87 -15.45
CA GLY A 164 -8.67 -13.29 -14.67
C GLY A 164 -7.37 -12.93 -15.37
N THR A 165 -6.60 -13.96 -15.72
CA THR A 165 -5.30 -13.88 -16.41
C THR A 165 -5.42 -13.53 -17.91
N ASN A 166 -6.31 -12.59 -18.26
CA ASN A 166 -6.53 -12.09 -19.62
C ASN A 166 -6.94 -13.19 -20.63
N ILE A 167 -7.84 -14.10 -20.23
CA ILE A 167 -8.33 -15.19 -21.10
C ILE A 167 -9.13 -14.65 -22.32
N ASP A 168 -9.13 -15.43 -23.41
CA ASP A 168 -9.87 -15.12 -24.64
C ASP A 168 -11.41 -15.23 -24.48
N ASP A 169 -12.16 -14.77 -25.50
CA ASP A 169 -13.63 -14.74 -25.49
C ASP A 169 -14.29 -16.12 -25.42
N GLU A 170 -13.61 -17.15 -25.94
CA GLU A 170 -14.12 -18.52 -25.86
C GLU A 170 -14.00 -19.06 -24.43
N THR A 171 -12.82 -18.88 -23.84
CA THR A 171 -12.52 -19.28 -22.47
C THR A 171 -13.35 -18.49 -21.47
N PHE A 172 -13.58 -17.20 -21.71
CA PHE A 172 -14.50 -16.38 -20.90
C PHE A 172 -15.93 -16.93 -20.92
N ARG A 173 -16.49 -17.21 -22.11
CA ARG A 173 -17.83 -17.82 -22.23
C ARG A 173 -17.91 -19.18 -21.54
N ARG A 174 -16.85 -19.99 -21.66
CA ARG A 174 -16.74 -21.27 -20.95
C ARG A 174 -16.74 -21.08 -19.43
N LYS A 175 -15.97 -20.12 -18.92
CA LYS A 175 -15.91 -19.78 -17.49
C LYS A 175 -17.28 -19.40 -16.94
N VAL A 176 -18.01 -18.53 -17.64
CA VAL A 176 -19.39 -18.15 -17.28
C VAL A 176 -20.33 -19.36 -17.24
N GLU A 177 -20.27 -20.24 -18.25
CA GLU A 177 -21.10 -21.47 -18.28
C GLU A 177 -20.73 -22.45 -17.16
N VAL A 178 -19.45 -22.57 -16.82
CA VAL A 178 -18.97 -23.38 -15.71
C VAL A 178 -19.52 -22.86 -14.38
N VAL A 179 -19.50 -21.55 -14.15
CA VAL A 179 -20.09 -20.93 -12.96
C VAL A 179 -21.60 -21.21 -12.90
N ARG A 180 -22.32 -21.02 -14.01
CA ARG A 180 -23.75 -21.33 -14.13
C ARG A 180 -24.04 -22.78 -13.74
N ARG A 181 -23.29 -23.72 -14.31
CA ARG A 181 -23.48 -25.16 -14.08
C ARG A 181 -23.17 -25.54 -12.63
N ALA A 182 -22.12 -24.98 -12.05
CA ALA A 182 -21.74 -25.22 -10.65
C ALA A 182 -22.87 -24.84 -9.68
N ILE A 183 -23.48 -23.67 -9.88
CA ILE A 183 -24.62 -23.20 -9.07
C ILE A 183 -25.85 -24.10 -9.29
N ALA A 184 -26.14 -24.47 -10.55
CA ALA A 184 -27.30 -25.28 -10.87
C ALA A 184 -27.24 -26.71 -10.28
N VAL A 185 -26.05 -27.32 -10.30
CA VAL A 185 -25.81 -28.67 -9.75
C VAL A 185 -25.86 -28.67 -8.23
N ASN A 186 -25.25 -27.68 -7.59
CA ASN A 186 -25.11 -27.68 -6.14
C ASN A 186 -26.26 -27.02 -5.38
N LYS A 187 -26.95 -26.05 -5.99
CA LYS A 187 -28.00 -25.24 -5.37
C LYS A 187 -27.56 -24.74 -3.99
N PRO A 188 -26.49 -23.93 -3.91
CA PRO A 188 -26.06 -23.33 -2.65
C PRO A 188 -27.16 -22.43 -2.08
N ASP A 189 -27.34 -22.48 -0.76
CA ASP A 189 -28.24 -21.60 -0.03
C ASP A 189 -27.56 -20.25 0.20
N SER A 190 -28.08 -19.19 -0.42
CA SER A 190 -27.54 -17.84 -0.30
C SER A 190 -27.60 -17.29 1.14
N ASN A 191 -28.41 -17.90 2.02
CA ASN A 191 -28.52 -17.50 3.43
C ASN A 191 -27.51 -18.21 4.35
N SER A 192 -26.66 -19.09 3.82
CA SER A 192 -25.59 -19.73 4.59
C SER A 192 -24.29 -19.73 3.81
N MET A 193 -23.35 -18.87 4.23
CA MET A 193 -22.05 -18.81 3.58
C MET A 193 -21.25 -20.09 3.80
N LEU A 194 -21.48 -20.81 4.91
CA LEU A 194 -20.91 -22.13 5.11
C LEU A 194 -21.40 -23.15 4.04
N ASP A 195 -22.69 -23.11 3.66
CA ASP A 195 -23.22 -23.97 2.58
C ASP A 195 -22.65 -23.58 1.21
N VAL A 196 -22.56 -22.27 0.93
CA VAL A 196 -21.92 -21.74 -0.28
C VAL A 196 -20.45 -22.19 -0.38
N LEU A 197 -19.66 -22.00 0.68
CA LEU A 197 -18.25 -22.39 0.74
C LEU A 197 -18.09 -23.91 0.54
N THR A 198 -18.94 -24.71 1.19
CA THR A 198 -18.92 -26.18 1.08
C THR A 198 -19.18 -26.64 -0.35
N LYS A 199 -20.16 -26.02 -1.02
CA LYS A 199 -20.66 -26.46 -2.32
C LYS A 199 -19.83 -25.93 -3.49
N VAL A 200 -19.50 -24.65 -3.49
CA VAL A 200 -18.88 -23.96 -4.63
C VAL A 200 -17.61 -23.21 -4.26
N GLY A 201 -17.00 -23.50 -3.11
CA GLY A 201 -15.82 -22.80 -2.61
C GLY A 201 -14.49 -23.56 -2.67
N GLY A 202 -13.56 -23.14 -1.81
CA GLY A 202 -12.14 -23.51 -1.80
C GLY A 202 -11.57 -23.49 -0.38
N TYR A 203 -10.53 -24.30 -0.12
CA TYR A 203 -9.95 -24.43 1.22
C TYR A 203 -9.23 -23.16 1.66
N GLU A 204 -8.59 -22.48 0.71
CA GLU A 204 -7.89 -21.21 0.88
C GLU A 204 -8.83 -20.07 1.31
N PHE A 205 -10.07 -20.03 0.82
CA PHE A 205 -11.06 -19.03 1.27
C PHE A 205 -11.41 -19.19 2.75
N GLY A 206 -11.68 -20.43 3.19
CA GLY A 206 -11.97 -20.68 4.60
C GLY A 206 -10.74 -20.44 5.48
N ALA A 207 -9.55 -20.83 5.04
CA ALA A 207 -8.31 -20.55 5.78
C ALA A 207 -8.04 -19.03 5.92
N MET A 208 -8.19 -18.25 4.85
CA MET A 208 -8.10 -16.79 4.94
C MET A 208 -9.17 -16.19 5.87
N ALA A 209 -10.41 -16.70 5.83
CA ALA A 209 -11.47 -16.28 6.74
C ALA A 209 -11.14 -16.56 8.22
N GLY A 210 -10.50 -17.71 8.49
CA GLY A 210 -10.00 -18.05 9.81
C GLY A 210 -8.97 -17.04 10.34
N VAL A 211 -8.07 -16.56 9.47
CA VAL A 211 -7.10 -15.52 9.83
C VAL A 211 -7.82 -14.21 10.18
N ILE A 212 -8.80 -13.81 9.38
CA ILE A 212 -9.61 -12.61 9.62
C ILE A 212 -10.31 -12.67 10.99
N ILE A 213 -10.97 -13.79 11.28
CA ILE A 213 -11.68 -14.00 12.55
C ILE A 213 -10.70 -13.90 13.74
N ALA A 214 -9.53 -14.54 13.65
CA ALA A 214 -8.52 -14.47 14.71
C ALA A 214 -7.99 -13.04 14.88
N ALA A 215 -7.67 -12.36 13.78
CA ALA A 215 -7.12 -11.00 13.81
C ALA A 215 -8.07 -10.03 14.53
N TYR A 216 -9.37 -10.10 14.23
CA TYR A 216 -10.37 -9.28 14.92
C TYR A 216 -10.38 -9.50 16.44
N HIS A 217 -10.40 -10.76 16.90
CA HIS A 217 -10.39 -11.08 18.34
C HIS A 217 -9.14 -10.60 19.07
N HIS A 218 -8.05 -10.39 18.35
CA HIS A 218 -6.75 -10.01 18.88
C HIS A 218 -6.34 -8.57 18.52
N ASN A 219 -7.28 -7.72 18.06
CA ASN A 219 -7.01 -6.33 17.67
C ASN A 219 -5.86 -6.21 16.67
N CYS A 220 -5.79 -7.13 15.71
CA CYS A 220 -4.81 -7.12 14.64
C CYS A 220 -5.45 -6.63 13.35
N VAL A 221 -4.67 -5.93 12.52
CA VAL A 221 -5.15 -5.46 11.21
C VAL A 221 -5.01 -6.55 10.16
N VAL A 222 -5.97 -6.64 9.25
CA VAL A 222 -5.86 -7.48 8.04
C VAL A 222 -5.97 -6.61 6.81
N VAL A 223 -4.98 -6.69 5.94
CA VAL A 223 -5.00 -6.01 4.64
C VAL A 223 -5.41 -7.03 3.58
N LEU A 224 -6.57 -6.79 2.97
CA LEU A 224 -7.08 -7.56 1.85
C LEU A 224 -6.31 -7.20 0.58
N ASP A 225 -6.09 -8.19 -0.27
CA ASP A 225 -5.48 -8.05 -1.58
C ASP A 225 -6.57 -7.85 -2.66
N GLY A 226 -6.80 -8.86 -3.50
CA GLY A 226 -7.78 -8.82 -4.58
C GLY A 226 -9.07 -9.60 -4.31
N PHE A 227 -9.76 -9.95 -5.39
CA PHE A 227 -11.08 -10.59 -5.40
C PHE A 227 -11.18 -11.81 -4.47
N ASN A 228 -10.17 -12.68 -4.50
CA ASN A 228 -10.20 -13.91 -3.72
C ASN A 228 -10.14 -13.65 -2.20
N THR A 229 -9.35 -12.65 -1.77
CA THR A 229 -9.30 -12.25 -0.35
C THR A 229 -10.59 -11.54 0.10
N ALA A 230 -11.25 -10.81 -0.80
CA ALA A 230 -12.56 -10.21 -0.53
C ALA A 230 -13.64 -11.29 -0.35
N VAL A 231 -13.59 -12.39 -1.12
CA VAL A 231 -14.46 -13.56 -0.90
C VAL A 231 -14.21 -14.19 0.48
N ALA A 232 -12.95 -14.33 0.89
CA ALA A 232 -12.65 -14.81 2.25
C ALA A 232 -13.17 -13.87 3.34
N ALA A 233 -13.18 -12.55 3.10
CA ALA A 233 -13.79 -11.58 4.00
C ALA A 233 -15.31 -11.77 4.11
N LEU A 234 -16.03 -12.09 3.03
CA LEU A 234 -17.45 -12.45 3.12
C LEU A 234 -17.69 -13.71 3.96
N VAL A 235 -16.81 -14.71 3.85
CA VAL A 235 -16.88 -15.91 4.69
C VAL A 235 -16.67 -15.56 6.16
N ALA A 236 -15.73 -14.67 6.46
CA ALA A 236 -15.50 -14.22 7.83
C ALA A 236 -16.66 -13.37 8.38
N GLU A 237 -17.21 -12.47 7.58
CA GLU A 237 -18.33 -11.59 7.94
C GLU A 237 -19.60 -12.38 8.28
N GLU A 238 -19.94 -13.41 7.50
CA GLU A 238 -21.12 -14.24 7.82
C GLU A 238 -20.96 -15.00 9.15
N ILE A 239 -19.73 -15.43 9.49
CA ILE A 239 -19.44 -16.11 10.75
C ILE A 239 -19.36 -15.11 11.93
N LEU A 240 -18.77 -13.94 11.68
CA LEU A 240 -18.53 -12.88 12.65
C LEU A 240 -18.65 -11.52 11.93
N PRO A 241 -19.84 -10.89 11.94
CA PRO A 241 -20.09 -9.64 11.19
C PRO A 241 -19.12 -8.52 11.54
N GLU A 242 -18.72 -8.42 12.80
CA GLU A 242 -17.80 -7.40 13.29
C GLU A 242 -16.37 -7.58 12.77
N SER A 243 -16.04 -8.75 12.19
CA SER A 243 -14.72 -9.00 11.63
C SER A 243 -14.33 -8.03 10.52
N VAL A 244 -15.30 -7.41 9.84
CA VAL A 244 -15.08 -6.37 8.83
C VAL A 244 -14.38 -5.15 9.40
N GLU A 245 -14.53 -4.88 10.70
CA GLU A 245 -13.88 -3.76 11.34
C GLU A 245 -12.36 -3.85 11.21
N CYS A 246 -11.75 -5.04 11.37
CA CYS A 246 -10.29 -5.18 11.28
C CYS A 246 -9.71 -5.14 9.85
N LEU A 247 -10.56 -4.95 8.83
CA LEU A 247 -10.18 -5.09 7.42
C LEU A 247 -9.81 -3.75 6.77
N ILE A 248 -8.74 -3.79 5.98
CA ILE A 248 -8.31 -2.72 5.09
C ILE A 248 -8.30 -3.27 3.66
N ALA A 249 -9.09 -2.69 2.76
CA ALA A 249 -9.05 -3.03 1.34
C ALA A 249 -7.86 -2.34 0.66
N SER A 250 -6.95 -3.11 0.07
CA SER A 250 -5.82 -2.51 -0.66
C SER A 250 -6.26 -1.86 -1.98
N HIS A 251 -6.92 -2.60 -2.86
CA HIS A 251 -7.20 -2.13 -4.21
C HIS A 251 -8.51 -2.66 -4.79
N VAL A 252 -8.98 -1.99 -5.85
CA VAL A 252 -9.96 -2.60 -6.75
C VAL A 252 -9.22 -3.41 -7.80
N GLY A 253 -9.43 -4.73 -7.78
CA GLY A 253 -8.91 -5.65 -8.79
C GLY A 253 -9.73 -5.65 -10.09
N ARG A 254 -9.20 -6.28 -11.14
CA ARG A 254 -9.86 -6.40 -12.46
C ARG A 254 -11.16 -7.22 -12.49
N GLU A 255 -11.33 -8.12 -11.53
CA GLU A 255 -12.50 -9.00 -11.49
C GLU A 255 -13.77 -8.21 -11.14
N ILE A 256 -14.82 -8.38 -11.94
CA ILE A 256 -16.06 -7.60 -11.85
C ILE A 256 -16.74 -7.80 -10.49
N GLY A 257 -16.77 -9.05 -10.01
CA GLY A 257 -17.35 -9.40 -8.71
C GLY A 257 -16.62 -8.77 -7.52
N HIS A 258 -15.37 -8.33 -7.66
CA HIS A 258 -14.61 -7.76 -6.54
C HIS A 258 -15.25 -6.46 -6.01
N ARG A 259 -15.66 -5.57 -6.92
CA ARG A 259 -16.28 -4.29 -6.54
C ARG A 259 -17.62 -4.51 -5.83
N GLU A 260 -18.37 -5.53 -6.22
CA GLU A 260 -19.63 -5.87 -5.56
C GLU A 260 -19.40 -6.27 -4.10
N ILE A 261 -18.38 -7.10 -3.84
CA ILE A 261 -18.02 -7.49 -2.47
C ILE A 261 -17.57 -6.30 -1.64
N LEU A 262 -16.67 -5.46 -2.18
CA LEU A 262 -16.20 -4.27 -1.46
C LEU A 262 -17.35 -3.33 -1.11
N ASN A 263 -18.31 -3.14 -2.01
CA ASN A 263 -19.49 -2.32 -1.75
C ASN A 263 -20.39 -2.94 -0.67
N TYR A 264 -20.59 -4.27 -0.68
CA TYR A 264 -21.38 -4.96 0.33
C TYR A 264 -20.74 -4.87 1.73
N LEU A 265 -19.42 -5.03 1.80
CA LEU A 265 -18.64 -4.91 3.05
C LEU A 265 -18.39 -3.45 3.45
N GLU A 266 -18.87 -2.48 2.67
CA GLU A 266 -18.63 -1.04 2.87
C GLU A 266 -17.14 -0.65 2.98
N LEU A 267 -16.27 -1.42 2.31
CA LEU A 267 -14.82 -1.19 2.32
C LEU A 267 -14.39 -0.28 1.17
N GLN A 268 -13.72 0.82 1.51
CA GLN A 268 -13.10 1.72 0.53
C GLN A 268 -11.67 1.27 0.24
N PRO A 269 -11.34 0.90 -1.01
CA PRO A 269 -10.00 0.48 -1.40
C PRO A 269 -9.04 1.68 -1.46
N MET A 270 -7.78 1.47 -1.06
CA MET A 270 -6.76 2.54 -1.06
C MET A 270 -6.36 3.01 -2.47
N PHE A 271 -6.36 2.13 -3.47
CA PHE A 271 -5.93 2.48 -4.83
C PHE A 271 -6.61 1.67 -5.94
N ASN A 272 -6.53 2.19 -7.16
CA ASN A 272 -6.96 1.50 -8.38
C ASN A 272 -5.81 1.48 -9.39
N LEU A 273 -5.08 0.37 -9.41
CA LEU A 273 -3.90 0.15 -10.25
C LEU A 273 -4.12 -0.96 -11.28
N ASP A 274 -5.37 -1.40 -11.47
CA ASP A 274 -5.72 -2.50 -12.36
C ASP A 274 -4.94 -3.79 -12.06
N LEU A 275 -4.72 -4.13 -10.78
CA LEU A 275 -3.99 -5.34 -10.40
C LEU A 275 -4.86 -6.60 -10.61
N ALA A 276 -4.23 -7.69 -11.02
CA ALA A 276 -4.90 -8.98 -11.20
C ALA A 276 -4.01 -10.21 -10.91
N LEU A 277 -2.85 -10.00 -10.26
CA LEU A 277 -1.96 -11.11 -9.93
C LEU A 277 -2.47 -11.93 -8.74
N GLY A 278 -2.97 -11.28 -7.68
CA GLY A 278 -3.18 -11.92 -6.38
C GLY A 278 -1.88 -11.93 -5.58
N GLU A 279 -1.65 -13.02 -4.84
CA GLU A 279 -0.37 -13.29 -4.17
C GLU A 279 0.08 -12.20 -3.16
N ALA A 280 -0.87 -11.48 -2.56
CA ALA A 280 -0.64 -10.41 -1.59
C ALA A 280 0.03 -9.14 -2.15
N VAL A 281 0.13 -8.96 -3.47
CA VAL A 281 0.81 -7.79 -4.08
C VAL A 281 0.20 -6.45 -3.64
N GLY A 282 -1.12 -6.29 -3.79
CA GLY A 282 -1.83 -5.09 -3.39
C GLY A 282 -1.77 -4.90 -1.87
N SER A 283 -1.97 -5.98 -1.10
CA SER A 283 -1.90 -5.91 0.36
C SER A 283 -0.52 -5.45 0.87
N SER A 284 0.58 -5.88 0.24
CA SER A 284 1.95 -5.42 0.52
C SER A 284 2.17 -3.94 0.23
N ILE A 285 1.60 -3.42 -0.87
CA ILE A 285 1.65 -1.99 -1.19
C ILE A 285 0.87 -1.18 -0.15
N ALA A 286 -0.36 -1.60 0.15
CA ALA A 286 -1.20 -0.97 1.16
C ALA A 286 -0.55 -0.98 2.55
N ALA A 287 0.13 -2.05 2.94
CA ALA A 287 0.85 -2.12 4.20
C ALA A 287 1.94 -1.05 4.33
N ARG A 288 2.67 -0.76 3.26
CA ARG A 288 3.68 0.31 3.26
C ARG A 288 3.06 1.70 3.28
N ILE A 289 1.93 1.90 2.61
CA ILE A 289 1.15 3.14 2.72
C ILE A 289 0.72 3.33 4.18
N LEU A 290 0.19 2.28 4.80
CA LEU A 290 -0.27 2.29 6.18
C LEU A 290 0.83 2.59 7.19
N ASP A 291 2.02 2.00 7.04
CA ASP A 291 3.19 2.33 7.86
C ASP A 291 3.51 3.83 7.81
N ASN A 292 3.49 4.41 6.60
CA ASN A 292 3.78 5.83 6.42
C ASN A 292 2.67 6.71 7.01
N LEU A 293 1.41 6.34 6.82
CA LEU A 293 0.26 7.07 7.38
C LEU A 293 0.28 7.08 8.91
N VAL A 294 0.55 5.94 9.54
CA VAL A 294 0.66 5.83 11.00
C VAL A 294 1.84 6.63 11.51
N TYR A 295 2.99 6.55 10.84
CA TYR A 295 4.15 7.37 11.17
C TYR A 295 3.81 8.86 11.10
N ILE A 296 3.20 9.32 10.01
CA ILE A 296 2.77 10.71 9.85
C ILE A 296 1.82 11.09 10.98
N PHE A 297 0.79 10.30 11.28
CA PHE A 297 -0.18 10.62 12.33
C PHE A 297 0.43 10.65 13.75
N VAL A 298 1.38 9.77 14.06
CA VAL A 298 2.07 9.75 15.36
C VAL A 298 3.06 10.90 15.49
N CYS A 299 3.71 11.30 14.39
CA CYS A 299 4.71 12.37 14.39
C CYS A 299 4.13 13.76 14.06
N SER A 300 2.87 13.84 13.64
CA SER A 300 2.22 15.12 13.37
C SER A 300 1.83 15.77 14.71
N PRO A 301 2.17 17.05 14.91
CA PRO A 301 1.82 17.79 16.13
C PRO A 301 0.32 18.13 16.16
N ASP A 302 -0.29 18.06 17.34
CA ASP A 302 -1.70 18.43 17.54
C ASP A 302 -1.91 19.95 17.45
N ASP A 303 -2.91 20.39 16.69
CA ASP A 303 -3.27 21.81 16.55
C ASP A 303 -3.91 22.40 17.81
N ASP A 304 -4.48 21.58 18.69
CA ASP A 304 -5.08 22.01 19.97
C ASP A 304 -4.06 22.15 21.11
N TYR A 305 -2.76 21.99 20.83
CA TYR A 305 -1.73 22.26 21.83
C TYR A 305 -1.47 23.77 21.96
N ASP A 306 -2.41 24.48 22.57
CA ASP A 306 -2.18 25.79 23.17
C ASP A 306 -1.14 25.62 24.28
N GLY A 307 0.11 25.87 23.95
CA GLY A 307 1.24 25.63 24.84
C GLY A 307 1.09 26.33 26.20
N GLU A 308 0.72 25.56 27.21
CA GLU A 308 1.53 25.56 28.42
C GLU A 308 2.78 24.73 28.11
N ILE A 309 3.92 25.41 28.15
CA ILE A 309 5.23 24.77 28.14
C ILE A 309 5.17 23.75 29.29
N LEU A 310 5.27 22.46 29.00
CA LEU A 310 5.58 21.47 30.03
C LEU A 310 6.94 21.86 30.59
N GLU A 311 6.95 22.58 31.71
CA GLU A 311 8.15 22.74 32.54
C GLU A 311 8.64 21.33 32.92
N GLU A 312 9.96 21.13 32.96
CA GLU A 312 10.60 19.80 33.14
C GLU A 312 10.01 19.01 34.32
N ASP A 313 9.56 19.72 35.36
CA ASP A 313 8.93 19.17 36.56
C ASP A 313 7.64 18.36 36.25
N ASN A 314 6.84 18.77 35.26
CA ASN A 314 5.62 18.06 34.88
C ASN A 314 5.90 16.82 34.02
N ALA A 315 6.97 16.83 33.23
CA ALA A 315 7.39 15.68 32.42
C ALA A 315 7.94 14.56 33.31
N LEU A 316 8.67 14.90 34.36
CA LEU A 316 9.22 13.96 35.34
C LEU A 316 8.13 13.25 36.15
N GLU A 317 7.14 13.99 36.65
CA GLU A 317 5.97 13.45 37.37
C GLU A 317 5.19 12.45 36.51
N LEU A 318 4.92 12.81 35.24
CA LEU A 318 4.24 11.92 34.30
C LEU A 318 5.06 10.66 34.00
N PHE A 319 6.39 10.80 33.88
CA PHE A 319 7.31 9.70 33.61
C PHE A 319 7.42 8.73 34.81
N LYS A 320 7.50 9.25 36.04
CA LYS A 320 7.45 8.45 37.28
C LYS A 320 6.13 7.69 37.39
N LYS A 321 5.01 8.33 37.07
CA LYS A 321 3.68 7.72 37.06
C LYS A 321 3.56 6.55 36.08
N GLN A 322 4.06 6.71 34.85
CA GLN A 322 4.02 5.64 33.84
C GLN A 322 4.88 4.43 34.21
N LEU A 323 5.93 4.64 34.99
CA LEU A 323 6.86 3.58 35.45
C LEU A 323 6.52 3.04 36.85
N GLY A 324 5.47 3.55 37.51
CA GLY A 324 5.08 3.13 38.86
C GLY A 324 6.04 3.57 39.97
N LEU A 325 6.82 4.63 39.74
CA LEU A 325 7.85 5.16 40.65
C LEU A 325 7.34 6.36 41.49
N GLU A 326 6.02 6.48 41.65
CA GLU A 326 5.39 7.53 42.46
C GLU A 326 5.79 7.36 43.94
N GLY A 327 6.42 8.38 44.54
CA GLY A 327 6.83 8.39 45.95
C GLY A 327 8.27 7.92 46.25
N VAL A 328 9.09 7.67 45.22
CA VAL A 328 10.53 7.37 45.39
C VAL A 328 11.31 8.68 45.58
N GLU A 329 11.91 8.86 46.76
CA GLU A 329 12.73 10.04 47.10
C GLU A 329 14.11 10.01 46.41
N GLY A 330 14.59 11.17 45.94
CA GLY A 330 15.91 11.32 45.30
C GLY A 330 15.95 11.19 43.78
N LEU A 331 14.80 11.28 43.10
CA LEU A 331 14.70 11.30 41.63
C LEU A 331 14.21 12.68 41.18
N ASP A 332 15.08 13.69 41.16
CA ASP A 332 14.68 15.09 40.95
C ASP A 332 14.75 15.50 39.47
N THR A 333 15.31 14.64 38.62
CA THR A 333 15.43 14.82 37.17
C THR A 333 15.11 13.52 36.41
N ILE A 334 14.88 13.63 35.10
CA ILE A 334 14.68 12.46 34.22
C ILE A 334 15.95 11.59 34.16
N ASP A 335 17.13 12.18 34.32
CA ASP A 335 18.39 11.45 34.30
C ASP A 335 18.61 10.64 35.60
N ASP A 336 18.11 11.10 36.76
CA ASP A 336 18.12 10.30 37.98
C ASP A 336 17.26 9.03 37.84
N VAL A 337 16.12 9.13 37.15
CA VAL A 337 15.25 7.97 36.84
C VAL A 337 15.96 7.00 35.90
N ARG A 338 16.74 7.50 34.94
CA ARG A 338 17.51 6.69 33.99
C ARG A 338 18.68 5.99 34.69
N GLU A 339 19.37 6.68 35.58
CA GLU A 339 20.48 6.13 36.36
C GLU A 339 19.99 5.06 37.35
N LEU A 340 18.79 5.23 37.94
CA LEU A 340 18.13 4.22 38.77
C LEU A 340 17.80 2.94 37.99
N LEU A 341 17.35 3.08 36.73
CA LEU A 341 16.98 1.94 35.89
C LEU A 341 18.19 1.23 35.27
N GLY A 342 19.36 1.88 35.24
CA GLY A 342 20.60 1.38 34.65
C GLY A 342 20.54 1.24 33.13
N ASP A 343 21.71 1.22 32.46
CA ASP A 343 21.81 0.96 31.01
C ASP A 343 21.52 -0.51 30.63
N ASP A 344 21.34 -1.39 31.62
CA ASP A 344 21.09 -2.83 31.45
C ASP A 344 19.66 -3.21 31.91
N ILE A 345 18.64 -2.76 31.18
CA ILE A 345 17.41 -3.56 31.11
C ILE A 345 17.69 -4.72 30.16
N GLN A 346 18.18 -5.84 30.72
CA GLN A 346 18.02 -7.13 30.06
C GLN A 346 16.53 -7.44 30.01
N ILE A 347 15.91 -7.17 28.86
CA ILE A 347 14.71 -7.90 28.46
C ILE A 347 15.17 -9.36 28.38
N GLU A 348 14.70 -10.22 29.28
CA GLU A 348 14.95 -11.66 29.19
C GLU A 348 14.51 -12.12 27.79
N GLU A 349 15.47 -12.40 26.91
CA GLU A 349 15.24 -13.24 25.75
C GLU A 349 14.83 -14.61 26.29
N ILE A 350 13.55 -14.94 26.19
CA ILE A 350 13.07 -16.31 26.34
C ILE A 350 13.77 -17.11 25.22
N PRO A 351 14.62 -18.10 25.54
CA PRO A 351 15.26 -18.89 24.50
C PRO A 351 14.20 -19.81 23.90
N ILE A 352 13.76 -19.51 22.69
CA ILE A 352 12.94 -20.42 21.88
C ILE A 352 13.84 -20.99 20.80
N ASP A 353 14.08 -22.29 20.93
CA ASP A 353 14.90 -23.10 20.02
C ASP A 353 14.15 -23.28 18.69
N PHE A 354 14.41 -22.41 17.73
CA PHE A 354 14.03 -22.62 16.33
C PHE A 354 15.26 -23.08 15.55
N HIS A 355 15.28 -24.36 15.16
CA HIS A 355 16.14 -24.81 14.07
C HIS A 355 15.62 -24.24 12.73
N VAL A 356 15.95 -22.97 12.46
CA VAL A 356 15.89 -22.41 11.10
C VAL A 356 17.28 -22.56 10.50
N SER A 357 17.39 -23.30 9.39
CA SER A 357 18.63 -23.43 8.65
C SER A 357 19.14 -22.05 8.23
N GLU A 358 20.32 -21.66 8.71
CA GLU A 358 20.99 -20.41 8.38
C GLU A 358 21.24 -20.30 6.88
N HIS A 359 20.35 -19.63 6.16
CA HIS A 359 20.69 -18.92 4.93
C HIS A 359 20.50 -17.43 5.19
N ARG A 360 21.62 -16.78 5.56
CA ARG A 360 21.75 -15.35 5.82
C ARG A 360 21.15 -14.53 4.67
N MET A 361 19.94 -14.03 4.87
CA MET A 361 19.56 -12.72 4.34
C MET A 361 20.28 -11.69 5.21
N GLU A 362 21.30 -11.04 4.67
CA GLU A 362 21.90 -9.87 5.33
C GLU A 362 20.78 -8.89 5.67
N ARG A 363 20.51 -8.72 6.97
CA ARG A 363 19.67 -7.65 7.49
C ARG A 363 20.29 -6.35 6.99
N VAL A 364 19.65 -5.72 6.02
CA VAL A 364 19.84 -4.29 5.80
C VAL A 364 19.18 -3.62 7.00
N GLU A 365 19.98 -3.38 8.05
CA GLU A 365 19.59 -2.52 9.15
C GLU A 365 19.32 -1.13 8.59
N VAL A 366 18.04 -0.81 8.40
CA VAL A 366 17.61 0.58 8.28
C VAL A 366 17.48 1.10 9.71
N PRO A 367 18.23 2.12 10.11
CA PRO A 367 18.24 2.58 11.49
C PRO A 367 16.96 3.35 11.77
N PHE A 368 15.91 2.67 12.23
CA PHE A 368 14.92 3.32 13.09
C PHE A 368 15.53 3.40 14.49
N SER A 369 16.38 4.40 14.64
CA SER A 369 16.99 4.78 15.92
C SER A 369 15.89 4.97 16.97
N THR A 370 15.98 4.22 18.06
CA THR A 370 15.20 4.38 19.30
C THR A 370 15.67 5.55 20.16
N ASN A 371 16.62 6.37 19.68
CA ASN A 371 16.90 7.62 20.35
C ASN A 371 15.70 8.55 20.12
N LYS A 372 15.20 9.17 21.20
CA LYS A 372 14.41 10.40 21.09
C LYS A 372 15.12 11.28 20.05
N MET A 373 14.52 11.42 18.86
CA MET A 373 15.08 12.30 17.85
C MET A 373 15.18 13.66 18.52
N ASN A 374 16.38 14.19 18.65
CA ASN A 374 16.58 15.61 18.86
C ASN A 374 16.12 16.27 17.55
N ILE A 375 14.81 16.44 17.38
CA ILE A 375 14.21 16.99 16.17
C ILE A 375 14.60 18.48 16.14
N PRO A 376 15.44 18.91 15.19
CA PRO A 376 15.72 20.33 15.02
C PRO A 376 14.41 21.04 14.67
N ARG A 377 14.09 22.13 15.37
CA ARG A 377 12.87 22.93 15.11
C ARG A 377 12.84 23.52 13.68
N SER A 378 13.97 23.54 12.97
CA SER A 378 14.10 24.02 11.59
C SER A 378 14.67 22.93 10.67
N TYR A 379 13.94 22.56 9.62
CA TYR A 379 14.48 21.80 8.49
C TYR A 379 15.03 22.80 7.46
N PRO A 380 16.26 22.62 6.93
CA PRO A 380 16.80 23.54 5.95
C PRO A 380 15.96 23.47 4.65
N MET A 381 15.21 24.53 4.38
CA MET A 381 14.47 24.70 3.11
C MET A 381 15.29 25.57 2.17
N ASN A 382 15.41 25.16 0.90
CA ASN A 382 15.99 26.00 -0.13
C ASN A 382 14.93 26.95 -0.65
N VAL A 383 15.01 28.21 -0.24
CA VAL A 383 14.06 29.24 -0.66
C VAL A 383 14.59 29.94 -1.91
N ARG A 384 13.72 30.14 -2.89
CA ARG A 384 13.97 30.99 -4.06
C ARG A 384 12.80 31.97 -4.21
N VAL A 385 13.10 33.23 -4.43
CA VAL A 385 12.11 34.29 -4.66
C VAL A 385 12.12 34.66 -6.14
N MET A 386 10.94 34.72 -6.74
CA MET A 386 10.80 35.15 -8.12
C MET A 386 11.25 36.62 -8.27
N GLY A 387 12.29 36.84 -9.08
CA GLY A 387 12.84 38.16 -9.38
C GLY A 387 14.17 38.49 -8.69
N GLU A 388 14.66 37.65 -7.77
CA GLU A 388 15.95 37.85 -7.06
C GLU A 388 17.16 37.20 -7.73
N ASP A 389 16.97 36.53 -8.88
CA ASP A 389 18.07 35.86 -9.58
C ASP A 389 19.10 36.90 -10.12
N PRO A 390 20.41 36.68 -9.91
CA PRO A 390 21.46 37.62 -10.32
C PRO A 390 21.50 37.77 -11.85
N GLU A 391 21.68 39.03 -12.28
CA GLU A 391 21.73 39.54 -13.65
C GLU A 391 22.02 38.50 -14.75
N GLY A 392 21.06 38.30 -15.66
CA GLY A 392 21.27 37.48 -16.87
C GLY A 392 20.04 36.79 -17.47
N ILE A 393 18.83 37.01 -16.94
CA ILE A 393 17.62 36.32 -17.44
C ILE A 393 17.29 36.80 -18.85
N ILE A 394 17.45 35.90 -19.82
CA ILE A 394 16.85 36.04 -21.15
C ILE A 394 15.34 36.03 -20.94
N ALA A 395 14.68 37.17 -21.18
CA ALA A 395 13.21 37.24 -21.18
C ALA A 395 12.66 36.13 -22.10
N ALA A 396 11.85 35.22 -21.55
CA ALA A 396 11.22 34.21 -22.36
C ALA A 396 10.35 34.93 -23.41
N THR A 397 10.65 34.67 -24.68
CA THR A 397 9.81 35.11 -25.79
C THR A 397 8.97 33.93 -26.25
N ASP A 398 7.98 34.15 -27.10
CA ASP A 398 7.26 33.06 -27.77
C ASP A 398 8.23 32.08 -28.47
N ARG A 399 9.40 32.54 -28.90
CA ARG A 399 10.45 31.68 -29.47
C ARG A 399 11.12 30.79 -28.43
N THR A 400 11.29 31.27 -27.20
CA THR A 400 11.82 30.48 -26.07
C THR A 400 10.86 29.36 -25.71
N PHE A 401 9.56 29.69 -25.60
CA PHE A 401 8.52 28.69 -25.34
C PHE A 401 8.41 27.67 -26.48
N ASN A 402 8.39 28.14 -27.73
CA ASN A 402 8.39 27.27 -28.92
C ASN A 402 9.65 26.43 -29.04
N PHE A 403 10.82 26.91 -28.60
CA PHE A 403 12.05 26.14 -28.59
C PHE A 403 11.88 24.92 -27.69
N TYR A 404 11.54 25.11 -26.41
CA TYR A 404 11.38 23.99 -25.47
C TYR A 404 10.29 23.00 -25.91
N LEU A 405 9.14 23.49 -26.39
CA LEU A 405 8.08 22.60 -26.91
C LEU A 405 8.54 21.76 -28.11
N ARG A 406 9.49 22.25 -28.90
CA ARG A 406 10.01 21.56 -30.10
C ARG A 406 11.29 20.76 -29.83
N THR A 407 12.04 21.10 -28.79
CA THR A 407 13.36 20.50 -28.50
C THR A 407 13.38 19.62 -27.27
N MET A 408 12.31 19.57 -26.47
CA MET A 408 12.22 18.62 -25.37
C MET A 408 12.38 17.19 -25.92
N PRO A 409 13.36 16.42 -25.41
CA PRO A 409 13.59 15.08 -25.90
C PRO A 409 12.38 14.20 -25.58
N ARG A 410 12.05 13.30 -26.50
CA ARG A 410 11.14 12.19 -26.20
C ARG A 410 11.80 11.27 -25.18
N LEU A 411 10.97 10.52 -24.45
CA LEU A 411 11.45 9.44 -23.60
C LEU A 411 12.28 8.43 -24.40
N HIS A 412 13.21 7.76 -23.72
CA HIS A 412 14.12 6.83 -24.36
C HIS A 412 13.41 5.51 -24.73
N ASP A 413 13.11 5.32 -26.02
CA ASP A 413 12.39 4.14 -26.53
C ASP A 413 13.09 2.80 -26.23
N ARG A 414 14.43 2.76 -26.34
CA ARG A 414 15.21 1.53 -26.14
C ARG A 414 15.09 1.00 -24.70
N PRO A 415 15.36 1.79 -23.64
CA PRO A 415 15.10 1.41 -22.25
C PRO A 415 13.66 0.98 -21.99
N MET A 416 12.67 1.69 -22.54
CA MET A 416 11.26 1.33 -22.40
C MET A 416 10.96 -0.05 -22.97
N ASN A 417 11.48 -0.36 -24.16
CA ASN A 417 11.29 -1.65 -24.81
C ASN A 417 12.00 -2.78 -24.04
N ASN A 418 13.24 -2.55 -23.61
CA ASN A 418 14.00 -3.52 -22.83
C ASN A 418 13.32 -3.80 -21.46
N CYS A 419 12.83 -2.75 -20.79
CA CYS A 419 12.09 -2.87 -19.54
C CYS A 419 10.82 -3.69 -19.71
N ARG A 420 10.05 -3.44 -20.79
CA ARG A 420 8.86 -4.23 -21.13
C ARG A 420 9.19 -5.71 -21.36
N GLU A 421 10.25 -6.00 -22.11
CA GLU A 421 10.72 -7.38 -22.31
C GLU A 421 11.09 -8.05 -20.99
N ILE A 422 11.73 -7.35 -20.06
CA ILE A 422 12.05 -7.88 -18.74
C ILE A 422 10.75 -8.19 -17.97
N LEU A 423 9.80 -7.25 -17.92
CA LEU A 423 8.53 -7.40 -17.22
C LEU A 423 7.68 -8.55 -17.78
N ASP A 424 7.71 -8.76 -19.09
CA ASP A 424 6.99 -9.83 -19.79
C ASP A 424 7.59 -11.22 -19.56
N ASN A 425 8.82 -11.29 -19.04
CA ASN A 425 9.55 -12.53 -18.73
C ASN A 425 9.71 -12.78 -17.22
N LEU A 426 9.12 -11.95 -16.36
CA LEU A 426 9.04 -12.22 -14.93
C LEU A 426 8.15 -13.44 -14.64
N THR A 427 8.34 -14.07 -13.48
CA THR A 427 7.49 -15.17 -12.98
C THR A 427 6.11 -14.64 -12.55
N LYS A 428 5.30 -14.21 -13.52
CA LYS A 428 3.92 -13.72 -13.39
C LYS A 428 3.24 -13.72 -14.76
N PRO A 429 1.89 -13.73 -14.83
CA PRO A 429 1.18 -13.45 -16.08
C PRO A 429 1.49 -12.04 -16.61
N ARG A 430 1.48 -11.87 -17.93
CA ARG A 430 1.72 -10.57 -18.57
C ARG A 430 0.63 -9.56 -18.21
N GLY A 431 1.04 -8.33 -17.92
CA GLY A 431 0.15 -7.26 -17.51
C GLY A 431 -0.48 -7.44 -16.13
N SER A 432 -0.19 -8.51 -15.37
CA SER A 432 -0.88 -8.81 -14.09
C SER A 432 -0.61 -7.80 -12.96
N LEU A 433 0.47 -7.00 -13.06
CA LEU A 433 0.74 -5.90 -12.14
C LEU A 433 0.11 -4.56 -12.60
N GLY A 434 -0.71 -4.57 -13.66
CA GLY A 434 -1.51 -3.42 -14.10
C GLY A 434 -0.66 -2.18 -14.37
N HIS A 435 -1.10 -1.04 -13.84
CA HIS A 435 -0.42 0.25 -14.03
C HIS A 435 1.01 0.28 -13.47
N LEU A 436 1.39 -0.63 -12.57
CA LEU A 436 2.78 -0.69 -12.08
C LEU A 436 3.76 -1.04 -13.20
N GLU A 437 3.36 -1.86 -14.18
CA GLU A 437 4.20 -2.19 -15.33
C GLU A 437 4.40 -0.97 -16.22
N GLU A 438 3.34 -0.21 -16.47
CA GLU A 438 3.37 1.01 -17.28
C GLU A 438 4.24 2.08 -16.64
N ILE A 439 4.11 2.27 -15.32
CA ILE A 439 4.93 3.21 -14.54
C ILE A 439 6.40 2.78 -14.61
N ALA A 440 6.72 1.50 -14.41
CA ALA A 440 8.11 1.02 -14.49
C ALA A 440 8.73 1.26 -15.87
N ILE A 441 7.97 1.00 -16.95
CA ILE A 441 8.40 1.28 -18.33
C ILE A 441 8.61 2.77 -18.54
N GLN A 442 7.69 3.62 -18.06
CA GLN A 442 7.82 5.07 -18.17
C GLN A 442 9.07 5.57 -17.42
N VAL A 443 9.30 5.09 -16.20
CA VAL A 443 10.50 5.44 -15.41
C VAL A 443 11.77 5.01 -16.14
N ALA A 444 11.80 3.82 -16.78
CA ALA A 444 12.93 3.40 -17.60
C ALA A 444 13.21 4.36 -18.77
N GLY A 445 12.15 4.85 -19.42
CA GLY A 445 12.25 5.87 -20.47
C GLY A 445 12.73 7.23 -19.98
N ILE A 446 12.37 7.61 -18.74
CA ILE A 446 12.78 8.87 -18.08
C ILE A 446 14.24 8.78 -17.63
N SER A 447 14.63 7.69 -16.95
CA SER A 447 15.97 7.53 -16.38
C SER A 447 17.01 7.06 -17.41
N ASN A 448 16.57 6.65 -18.60
CA ASN A 448 17.39 5.99 -19.61
C ASN A 448 18.07 4.71 -19.09
N GLU A 449 17.37 3.98 -18.22
CA GLU A 449 17.84 2.72 -17.63
C GLU A 449 16.86 1.58 -17.93
N ASP A 450 17.33 0.48 -18.51
CA ASP A 450 16.49 -0.70 -18.80
C ASP A 450 15.86 -1.30 -17.53
N ARG A 451 16.50 -1.10 -16.36
CA ARG A 451 16.04 -1.51 -15.03
C ARG A 451 16.21 -0.36 -14.05
N PRO A 452 15.17 0.47 -13.85
CA PRO A 452 15.22 1.57 -12.88
C PRO A 452 15.60 1.05 -11.49
N THR A 453 16.58 1.70 -10.86
CA THR A 453 17.04 1.32 -9.52
C THR A 453 16.30 2.08 -8.41
N ASN A 454 16.32 1.56 -7.18
CA ASN A 454 15.72 2.20 -6.00
C ASN A 454 16.52 3.42 -5.47
N LYS A 455 17.51 3.92 -6.22
CA LYS A 455 18.37 5.05 -5.82
C LYS A 455 17.82 6.41 -6.24
N LEU A 456 16.55 6.45 -6.66
CA LEU A 456 15.89 7.69 -7.03
C LEU A 456 15.83 8.59 -5.79
N ARG A 457 16.57 9.69 -5.83
CA ARG A 457 16.47 10.76 -4.83
C ARG A 457 15.16 11.51 -5.08
N HIS A 458 14.57 11.98 -3.99
CA HIS A 458 13.28 12.64 -4.01
C HIS A 458 13.44 14.09 -3.53
N ALA A 459 12.81 15.02 -4.24
CA ALA A 459 12.64 16.40 -3.81
C ALA A 459 11.18 16.79 -3.88
N ALA A 460 10.77 17.68 -2.99
CA ALA A 460 9.49 18.36 -3.08
C ALA A 460 9.76 19.81 -3.48
N LEU A 461 9.14 20.24 -4.56
CA LEU A 461 9.12 21.62 -5.00
C LEU A 461 7.73 22.19 -4.71
N ALA A 462 7.68 23.09 -3.74
CA ALA A 462 6.48 23.77 -3.30
C ALA A 462 6.48 25.22 -3.78
N PHE A 463 5.35 25.69 -4.31
CA PHE A 463 5.16 27.09 -4.67
C PHE A 463 4.20 27.77 -3.69
N THR A 464 4.47 29.03 -3.36
CA THR A 464 3.59 29.90 -2.56
C THR A 464 3.77 31.36 -2.99
N ASN A 465 3.03 32.30 -2.42
CA ASN A 465 3.26 33.74 -2.58
C ASN A 465 3.74 34.37 -1.26
N PHE A 466 4.18 35.62 -1.30
CA PHE A 466 4.61 36.35 -0.10
C PHE A 466 3.52 36.48 0.96
N GLU A 467 2.26 36.61 0.55
CA GLU A 467 1.12 36.76 1.47
C GLU A 467 0.86 35.49 2.30
N ASN A 468 1.15 34.32 1.71
CA ASN A 468 1.00 32.99 2.32
C ASN A 468 2.36 32.36 2.69
N CYS A 469 3.44 33.14 2.63
CA CYS A 469 4.74 32.68 3.05
C CYS A 469 4.73 32.60 4.58
N PRO A 470 5.18 31.49 5.19
CA PRO A 470 5.39 31.45 6.63
C PRO A 470 6.34 32.58 7.00
N SER A 471 6.16 33.17 8.18
CA SER A 471 6.98 34.24 8.75
C SER A 471 8.46 33.86 9.01
N ILE A 472 8.98 32.83 8.35
CA ILE A 472 10.36 32.34 8.38
C ILE A 472 11.28 33.19 7.47
N ILE A 473 10.71 34.04 6.61
CA ILE A 473 11.46 34.69 5.52
C ILE A 473 11.15 36.19 5.49
N ASP A 474 11.52 36.90 6.55
CA ASP A 474 11.85 38.33 6.48
C ASP A 474 13.01 38.61 7.48
N PRO A 475 14.23 38.92 6.99
CA PRO A 475 15.35 39.29 7.85
C PRO A 475 15.24 40.70 8.48
N GLU A 476 14.38 41.60 7.98
CA GLU A 476 14.33 43.01 8.38
C GLU A 476 13.03 43.45 9.09
N HIS A 477 11.92 42.70 9.03
CA HIS A 477 10.68 42.99 9.77
C HIS A 477 10.22 41.85 10.71
N TYR A 478 11.00 41.64 11.79
CA TYR A 478 10.56 40.85 12.94
C TYR A 478 9.44 41.56 13.71
N ASP A 479 8.18 41.15 13.53
CA ASP A 479 7.07 41.53 14.43
C ASP A 479 6.80 40.42 15.48
N PRO A 480 7.18 40.62 16.76
CA PRO A 480 6.94 39.65 17.82
C PRO A 480 5.45 39.44 18.16
N LYS A 481 4.52 40.26 17.63
CA LYS A 481 3.08 40.18 17.91
C LYS A 481 2.26 39.41 16.87
N ALA A 482 2.81 39.11 15.70
CA ALA A 482 2.18 38.25 14.70
C ALA A 482 2.26 36.77 15.13
N LYS A 483 1.39 36.36 16.05
CA LYS A 483 1.34 34.98 16.58
C LYS A 483 0.63 33.98 15.65
N ASN A 484 -0.22 34.45 14.73
CA ASN A 484 -1.13 33.56 13.99
C ASN A 484 -0.63 33.15 12.59
N ALA A 485 0.32 33.89 11.98
CA ALA A 485 0.88 33.56 10.65
C ALA A 485 2.09 32.59 10.71
N ARG A 486 2.41 32.06 11.90
CA ARG A 486 3.55 31.16 12.15
C ARG A 486 3.27 29.69 11.80
N ARG A 487 2.05 29.36 11.37
CA ARG A 487 1.49 28.00 11.46
C ARG A 487 1.38 27.22 10.13
N ASP A 488 1.47 27.88 8.97
CA ASP A 488 0.80 27.35 7.76
C ASP A 488 1.69 26.90 6.57
N LEU A 489 3.00 26.66 6.71
CA LEU A 489 3.61 25.62 5.84
C LEU A 489 3.29 24.30 6.53
N SER A 490 2.13 23.72 6.18
CA SER A 490 1.43 22.69 6.96
C SER A 490 2.42 21.78 7.70
N MET A 491 2.24 21.67 9.02
CA MET A 491 3.08 20.81 9.85
C MET A 491 3.16 19.39 9.26
N ASP A 492 2.10 18.97 8.55
CA ASP A 492 1.98 17.77 7.72
C ASP A 492 2.95 17.69 6.54
N PHE A 493 3.13 18.77 5.76
CA PHE A 493 4.10 18.82 4.66
C PHE A 493 5.53 18.69 5.20
N SER A 494 5.83 19.42 6.27
CA SER A 494 7.15 19.34 6.93
C SER A 494 7.38 17.97 7.59
N ALA A 495 6.36 17.34 8.18
CA ALA A 495 6.44 15.98 8.72
C ALA A 495 6.72 14.98 7.59
N THR A 496 5.95 15.03 6.51
CA THR A 496 6.10 14.16 5.33
C THR A 496 7.50 14.25 4.72
N VAL A 497 7.97 15.47 4.47
CA VAL A 497 9.32 15.74 3.96
C VAL A 497 10.41 15.12 4.83
N ARG A 498 10.28 15.27 6.17
CA ARG A 498 11.25 14.76 7.14
C ARG A 498 11.26 13.24 7.15
N THR A 499 10.09 12.59 7.09
CA THR A 499 9.94 11.13 7.02
C THR A 499 10.72 10.53 5.85
N PHE A 500 10.62 11.15 4.68
CA PHE A 500 11.17 10.61 3.45
C PHE A 500 12.57 11.14 3.12
N GLY A 501 13.14 11.99 3.97
CA GLY A 501 14.45 12.61 3.73
C GLY A 501 14.49 13.42 2.43
N MET A 502 13.35 13.98 2.02
CA MET A 502 13.21 14.71 0.78
C MET A 502 13.87 16.09 0.90
N LYS A 503 14.57 16.51 -0.15
CA LYS A 503 14.98 17.92 -0.25
C LYS A 503 13.75 18.77 -0.54
N VAL A 504 13.56 19.87 0.19
CA VAL A 504 12.48 20.83 -0.08
C VAL A 504 13.02 22.08 -0.70
N PHE A 505 12.36 22.47 -1.79
CA PHE A 505 12.54 23.73 -2.47
C PHE A 505 11.24 24.51 -2.35
N LEU A 506 11.33 25.74 -1.87
CA LEU A 506 10.20 26.65 -1.74
C LEU A 506 10.38 27.80 -2.75
N GLY A 507 9.53 27.82 -3.77
CA GLY A 507 9.47 28.90 -4.74
C GLY A 507 8.42 29.94 -4.32
N ILE A 508 8.87 31.16 -4.01
CA ILE A 508 7.98 32.28 -3.71
C ILE A 508 7.67 33.03 -5.00
N VAL A 509 6.43 32.94 -5.44
CA VAL A 509 5.91 33.55 -6.66
C VAL A 509 5.26 34.90 -6.32
N ASN A 510 5.71 35.96 -6.97
CA ASN A 510 5.04 37.27 -7.01
C ASN A 510 3.93 37.28 -8.09
N PRO A 511 2.64 37.30 -7.73
CA PRO A 511 1.53 37.24 -8.69
C PRO A 511 1.40 38.48 -9.60
N GLU A 512 2.08 39.57 -9.27
CA GLU A 512 2.09 40.82 -10.05
C GLU A 512 3.09 40.80 -11.22
N GLU A 513 4.00 39.82 -11.26
CA GLU A 513 4.94 39.64 -12.35
C GLU A 513 4.29 39.08 -13.62
N ASN A 514 5.00 39.22 -14.75
CA ASN A 514 4.52 38.68 -16.03
C ASN A 514 4.73 37.16 -16.13
N LEU A 515 3.94 36.51 -17.01
CA LEU A 515 3.97 35.05 -17.22
C LEU A 515 5.34 34.52 -17.67
N ASN A 516 6.12 35.33 -18.40
CA ASN A 516 7.44 34.92 -18.88
C ASN A 516 8.46 34.83 -17.74
N VAL A 517 8.38 35.73 -16.75
CA VAL A 517 9.20 35.71 -15.54
C VAL A 517 8.82 34.50 -14.68
N ALA A 518 7.53 34.23 -14.50
CA ALA A 518 7.05 33.05 -13.77
C ALA A 518 7.47 31.72 -14.40
N PHE A 519 7.38 31.61 -15.73
CA PHE A 519 7.82 30.43 -16.47
C PHE A 519 9.33 30.19 -16.30
N ASN A 520 10.15 31.24 -16.46
CA ASN A 520 11.59 31.15 -16.30
C ASN A 520 12.00 30.78 -14.87
N PHE A 521 11.33 31.35 -13.87
CA PHE A 521 11.54 31.03 -12.47
C PHE A 521 11.31 29.53 -12.19
N GLY A 522 10.16 29.00 -12.61
CA GLY A 522 9.87 27.57 -12.49
C GLY A 522 10.87 26.67 -13.23
N ARG A 523 11.29 27.06 -14.44
CA ARG A 523 12.30 26.33 -15.21
C ARG A 523 13.66 26.29 -14.50
N ASN A 524 14.19 27.45 -14.10
CA ASN A 524 15.47 27.55 -13.40
C ASN A 524 15.47 26.70 -12.13
N LEU A 525 14.38 26.78 -11.36
CA LEU A 525 14.21 26.02 -10.14
C LEU A 525 14.16 24.51 -10.42
N ALA A 526 13.42 24.08 -11.45
CA ALA A 526 13.41 22.68 -11.85
C ALA A 526 14.79 22.20 -12.34
N GLU A 527 15.52 22.99 -13.14
CA GLU A 527 16.89 22.67 -13.60
C GLU A 527 17.88 22.53 -12.42
N GLU A 528 17.75 23.40 -11.41
CA GLU A 528 18.56 23.32 -10.19
C GLU A 528 18.28 22.02 -9.42
N VAL A 529 17.00 21.65 -9.27
CA VAL A 529 16.59 20.45 -8.52
C VAL A 529 16.92 19.16 -9.27
N THR A 530 16.66 19.14 -10.58
CA THR A 530 16.81 17.93 -11.42
C THR A 530 18.26 17.52 -11.64
N PHE A 531 19.24 18.37 -11.33
CA PHE A 531 20.67 18.03 -11.47
C PHE A 531 21.08 16.81 -10.62
N ASP A 532 20.46 16.62 -9.45
CA ASP A 532 20.79 15.52 -8.55
C ASP A 532 19.58 14.72 -8.02
N THR A 533 18.38 15.09 -8.46
CA THR A 533 17.12 14.52 -7.97
C THR A 533 16.19 14.15 -9.13
N PRO A 534 16.03 12.85 -9.44
CA PRO A 534 15.21 12.39 -10.56
C PRO A 534 13.70 12.35 -10.27
N ILE A 535 13.27 12.28 -9.00
CA ILE A 535 11.85 12.37 -8.64
C ILE A 535 11.57 13.70 -7.96
N ILE A 536 10.66 14.48 -8.56
CA ILE A 536 10.21 15.76 -8.01
C ILE A 536 8.71 15.67 -7.77
N ALA A 537 8.29 15.82 -6.51
CA ALA A 537 6.91 16.11 -6.16
C ALA A 537 6.68 17.62 -6.32
N LEU A 538 5.62 18.01 -7.03
CA LEU A 538 5.24 19.40 -7.23
C LEU A 538 3.97 19.69 -6.44
N THR A 539 3.96 20.76 -5.65
CA THR A 539 2.79 21.19 -4.88
C THR A 539 2.62 22.70 -4.85
N ASP A 540 1.39 23.15 -4.68
CA ASP A 540 1.06 24.55 -4.37
C ASP A 540 0.59 24.59 -2.91
N LEU A 541 1.11 25.55 -2.15
CA LEU A 541 0.78 25.75 -0.74
C LEU A 541 -0.25 26.86 -0.53
N SER A 542 -0.75 27.44 -1.62
CA SER A 542 -1.69 28.55 -1.59
C SER A 542 -2.88 28.29 -2.51
N HIS A 543 -4.05 28.04 -1.93
CA HIS A 543 -5.30 27.91 -2.68
C HIS A 543 -5.57 29.11 -3.63
N LEU A 544 -5.02 30.29 -3.33
CA LEU A 544 -5.18 31.54 -4.08
C LEU A 544 -4.26 31.69 -5.31
N LEU A 545 -3.14 30.94 -5.42
CA LEU A 545 -2.21 31.10 -6.55
C LEU A 545 -2.81 30.53 -7.83
N ILE A 546 -3.39 29.32 -7.74
CA ILE A 546 -4.12 28.68 -8.83
C ILE A 546 -5.34 29.51 -9.22
N ASP A 547 -6.10 30.07 -8.29
CA ASP A 547 -7.32 30.83 -8.62
C ASP A 547 -7.00 32.13 -9.38
N LYS A 548 -6.03 32.94 -8.92
CA LYS A 548 -5.65 34.19 -9.63
C LYS A 548 -4.98 33.92 -10.98
N LEU A 549 -4.18 32.86 -11.11
CA LEU A 549 -3.60 32.46 -12.39
C LEU A 549 -4.65 31.84 -13.31
N ALA A 550 -5.56 31.02 -12.81
CA ALA A 550 -6.69 30.46 -13.54
C ALA A 550 -7.61 31.58 -14.04
N ASP A 551 -7.87 32.62 -13.23
CA ASP A 551 -8.63 33.80 -13.63
C ASP A 551 -7.89 34.61 -14.70
N LYS A 552 -6.56 34.79 -14.58
CA LYS A 552 -5.75 35.41 -15.65
C LYS A 552 -5.74 34.57 -16.92
N PHE A 553 -5.65 33.25 -16.83
CA PHE A 553 -5.71 32.31 -17.95
C PHE A 553 -7.10 32.31 -18.59
N ALA A 554 -8.16 32.26 -17.79
CA ALA A 554 -9.54 32.37 -18.26
C ALA A 554 -9.79 33.74 -18.90
N ALA A 555 -9.28 34.83 -18.33
CA ALA A 555 -9.38 36.15 -18.93
C ALA A 555 -8.53 36.28 -20.20
N ALA A 556 -7.43 35.53 -20.34
CA ALA A 556 -6.61 35.51 -21.55
C ALA A 556 -7.20 34.62 -22.65
N LEU A 557 -7.74 33.46 -22.28
CA LEU A 557 -8.19 32.41 -23.18
C LEU A 557 -9.69 32.42 -23.44
N LEU A 558 -10.53 32.94 -22.54
CA LEU A 558 -12.00 32.83 -22.61
C LEU A 558 -12.68 34.20 -22.76
N ASN A 559 -13.73 34.27 -23.57
CA ASN A 559 -14.58 35.44 -23.71
C ASN A 559 -15.52 35.61 -22.51
N SER A 560 -16.33 36.67 -22.48
CA SER A 560 -17.27 36.96 -21.37
C SER A 560 -18.39 35.90 -21.19
N LYS A 561 -18.46 34.89 -22.06
CA LYS A 561 -19.40 33.75 -21.98
C LYS A 561 -18.69 32.45 -21.56
N GLY A 562 -17.38 32.48 -21.33
CA GLY A 562 -16.58 31.30 -20.96
C GLY A 562 -16.13 30.44 -22.16
N GLU A 563 -16.24 30.93 -23.40
CA GLU A 563 -15.79 30.22 -24.61
C GLU A 563 -14.38 30.68 -25.02
N LEU A 564 -13.58 29.83 -25.67
CA LEU A 564 -12.24 30.21 -26.14
C LEU A 564 -12.27 31.45 -27.07
N LYS A 565 -11.39 32.43 -26.82
CA LYS A 565 -11.23 33.66 -27.61
C LYS A 565 -10.61 33.41 -29.00
N ARG A 566 -9.92 32.27 -29.16
CA ARG A 566 -9.27 31.84 -30.40
C ARG A 566 -9.63 30.39 -30.68
N ASP A 567 -9.64 30.04 -31.95
CA ASP A 567 -9.82 28.64 -32.40
C ASP A 567 -8.62 27.81 -31.93
N PRO A 568 -8.78 26.59 -31.39
CA PRO A 568 -7.66 25.76 -30.93
C PRO A 568 -6.56 25.49 -31.97
N GLU A 569 -6.84 25.71 -33.26
CA GLU A 569 -5.89 25.54 -34.37
C GLU A 569 -5.09 26.82 -34.74
N GLU A 570 -5.37 27.98 -34.13
CA GLU A 570 -4.61 29.25 -34.28
C GLU A 570 -3.63 29.50 -33.11
#